data_AF-A0A6P0XUZ1-F1
#
_entry.id   AF-A0A6P0XUZ1-F1
#
_cell.length_a   1.000
_cell.length_b   1.000
_cell.length_c   1.000
_cell.angle_alpha   90.00
_cell.angle_beta   90.00
_cell.angle_gamma   90.00
#
_symmetry.space_group_name_H-M   'P 1'
#
loop_
_entity.id
_entity.type
_entity.pdbx_description
1 polymer ?
#
loop_
_entity_poly.entity_id
_entity_poly.type
_entity_poly.pdbx_seq_one_letter_code
_entity_poly.pdbx_strand_id
1 'polypeptide(L)' 'LTFNSTGEYVKHLQRRLNFINYGPLAADGIFGVATEEAVKKFQKFNDLTVDGIVGPQTWERLESLG' A
#
# COMPACT_ATOMS: atom_id res chain seq x y z
N LEU A 1 -4.83 -7.35 0.44
CA LEU A 1 -5.41 -6.37 1.39
C LEU A 1 -6.27 -5.39 0.62
N THR A 2 -7.33 -4.90 1.23
CA THR A 2 -8.29 -3.97 0.63
C THR A 2 -8.72 -2.91 1.64
N PHE A 3 -9.49 -1.91 1.19
CA PHE A 3 -10.22 -1.00 2.07
C PHE A 3 -10.96 -1.78 3.18
N ASN A 4 -10.94 -1.23 4.40
CA ASN A 4 -11.42 -1.84 5.67
C ASN A 4 -10.62 -3.06 6.19
N SER A 5 -9.56 -3.50 5.51
CA SER A 5 -8.62 -4.47 6.12
C SER A 5 -7.97 -3.86 7.36
N THR A 6 -7.68 -4.69 8.36
CA THR A 6 -6.95 -4.26 9.56
C THR A 6 -5.87 -5.27 9.98
N GLY A 7 -4.92 -4.83 10.82
CA GLY A 7 -3.93 -5.70 11.47
C GLY A 7 -2.48 -5.50 11.00
N GLU A 8 -1.61 -6.44 11.39
CA GLU A 8 -0.15 -6.30 11.20
C GLU A 8 0.27 -6.25 9.73
N TYR A 9 -0.43 -6.96 8.84
CA TYR A 9 -0.16 -6.87 7.40
C TYR A 9 -0.44 -5.48 6.83
N VAL A 10 -1.44 -4.77 7.37
CA VAL A 10 -1.73 -3.39 6.98
C VAL A 10 -0.66 -2.45 7.52
N LYS A 11 -0.19 -2.63 8.76
CA LYS A 11 0.95 -1.86 9.29
C LYS A 11 2.20 -2.05 8.45
N HIS A 12 2.47 -3.28 8.04
CA HIS A 12 3.60 -3.60 7.17
C HIS A 12 3.49 -2.87 5.84
N LEU A 13 2.33 -2.95 5.18
CA LEU A 13 2.05 -2.18 3.96
C LEU A 13 2.26 -0.67 4.16
N GLN A 14 1.69 -0.09 5.20
CA GLN A 14 1.79 1.35 5.49
C GLN A 14 3.24 1.79 5.71
N ARG A 15 4.02 1.01 6.47
CA ARG A 15 5.46 1.25 6.67
C ARG A 15 6.22 1.15 5.35
N ARG A 16 5.91 0.16 4.51
CA ARG A 16 6.57 -0.01 3.22
C ARG A 16 6.28 1.17 2.29
N LEU A 17 5.02 1.56 2.14
CA LEU A 17 4.63 2.74 1.36
C LEU A 17 5.29 4.03 1.87
N ASN A 18 5.42 4.21 3.18
CA ASN A 18 6.17 5.34 3.75
C ASN A 18 7.65 5.30 3.36
N PHE A 19 8.29 4.13 3.47
CA PHE A 19 9.71 3.95 3.14
C PHE A 19 10.03 4.31 1.69
N ILE A 20 9.16 3.94 0.76
CA ILE A 20 9.30 4.26 -0.67
C ILE A 20 8.66 5.61 -1.08
N ASN A 21 8.40 6.51 -0.12
CA ASN A 21 7.88 7.87 -0.34
C ASN A 21 6.46 7.97 -0.95
N TYR A 22 5.61 6.96 -0.72
CA TYR A 22 4.17 7.00 -1.02
C TYR A 22 3.31 7.39 0.19
N GLY A 23 3.95 7.72 1.32
CA GLY A 23 3.33 8.30 2.51
C GLY A 23 3.13 9.82 2.44
N PRO A 24 2.87 10.48 3.60
CA PRO A 24 2.91 9.92 4.96
C PRO A 24 1.62 9.21 5.38
N LEU A 25 1.75 7.97 5.87
CA LEU A 25 0.68 7.16 6.45
C LEU A 25 0.94 6.91 7.94
N ALA A 26 -0.12 6.94 8.75
CA ALA A 26 -0.07 6.34 10.07
C ALA A 26 0.06 4.82 9.90
N ALA A 27 1.08 4.19 10.48
CA ALA A 27 1.23 2.74 10.51
C ALA A 27 0.37 2.11 11.63
N ASP A 28 -0.92 2.48 11.65
CA ASP A 28 -1.91 2.11 12.66
C ASP A 28 -2.53 0.73 12.41
N GLY A 29 -2.35 0.18 11.20
CA GLY A 29 -2.91 -1.09 10.80
C GLY A 29 -4.35 -0.98 10.34
N ILE A 30 -4.81 0.21 9.93
CA ILE A 30 -6.14 0.46 9.38
C ILE A 30 -6.01 0.82 7.90
N PHE A 31 -6.60 0.00 7.04
CA PHE A 31 -6.64 0.27 5.61
C PHE A 31 -7.82 1.22 5.31
N GLY A 32 -7.65 2.49 5.69
CA GLY A 32 -8.59 3.57 5.41
C GLY A 32 -8.26 4.30 4.09
N VAL A 33 -8.92 5.44 3.90
CA VAL A 33 -8.85 6.26 2.67
C VAL A 33 -7.41 6.63 2.33
N ALA A 34 -6.62 7.09 3.30
CA ALA A 34 -5.23 7.47 3.07
C ALA A 34 -4.37 6.30 2.56
N THR A 35 -4.54 5.10 3.14
CA THR A 35 -3.83 3.89 2.70
C THR A 35 -4.26 3.50 1.28
N GLU A 36 -5.55 3.59 0.96
CA GLU A 36 -6.07 3.28 -0.37
C GLU A 36 -5.55 4.25 -1.44
N GLU A 37 -5.53 5.55 -1.16
CA GLU A 37 -4.98 6.56 -2.06
C GLU A 37 -3.49 6.33 -2.32
N ALA A 38 -2.71 5.99 -1.29
CA ALA A 38 -1.31 5.65 -1.42
C ALA A 38 -1.09 4.38 -2.27
N VAL A 39 -1.91 3.34 -2.08
CA VAL A 39 -1.87 2.11 -2.90
C VAL A 39 -2.21 2.41 -4.35
N LYS A 40 -3.28 3.17 -4.63
CA LYS A 40 -3.66 3.54 -6.01
C LYS A 40 -2.59 4.39 -6.68
N LYS A 41 -1.99 5.34 -5.95
CA LYS A 41 -0.85 6.12 -6.43
C LYS A 41 0.31 5.20 -6.78
N PHE A 42 0.67 4.29 -5.87
CA PHE A 42 1.72 3.31 -6.10
C PHE A 42 1.48 2.46 -7.34
N GLN A 43 0.28 1.89 -7.48
CA GLN A 43 -0.10 1.09 -8.64
C GLN A 43 0.05 1.89 -9.95
N LYS A 44 -0.46 3.13 -9.96
CA LYS A 44 -0.40 4.01 -11.13
C LYS A 44 1.03 4.32 -11.57
N PHE A 45 1.93 4.60 -10.64
CA PHE A 45 3.32 4.95 -10.96
C PHE A 45 4.23 3.74 -11.24
N ASN A 46 3.72 2.53 -11.07
CA ASN A 46 4.46 1.29 -11.29
C ASN A 46 3.80 0.38 -12.33
N ASP A 47 2.95 0.95 -13.20
CA ASP A 47 2.29 0.26 -14.31
C ASP A 47 1.50 -1.00 -13.87
N LEU A 48 0.88 -0.93 -12.68
CA LEU A 48 -0.03 -1.96 -12.17
C LEU A 48 -1.48 -1.56 -12.39
N THR A 49 -2.39 -2.54 -12.33
CA THR A 49 -3.83 -2.28 -12.27
C THR A 49 -4.16 -1.39 -11.07
N VAL A 50 -4.81 -0.25 -11.32
CA VAL A 50 -5.14 0.75 -10.29
C VAL A 50 -6.49 0.44 -9.63
N ASP A 51 -6.55 -0.66 -8.89
CA ASP A 51 -7.77 -1.14 -8.23
C ASP A 51 -7.80 -0.85 -6.71
N GLY A 52 -6.70 -0.38 -6.13
CA GLY A 52 -6.57 -0.19 -4.67
C GLY A 52 -6.42 -1.50 -3.89
N ILE A 53 -6.28 -2.64 -4.57
CA ILE A 53 -6.13 -3.96 -3.97
C ILE A 53 -4.65 -4.34 -3.91
N VAL A 54 -4.18 -4.66 -2.72
CA VAL A 54 -2.82 -5.16 -2.52
C VAL A 54 -2.82 -6.68 -2.63
N GLY A 55 -2.75 -7.16 -3.87
CA GLY A 55 -2.57 -8.57 -4.23
C GLY A 55 -1.09 -8.93 -4.45
N PRO A 56 -0.79 -10.16 -4.92
CA PRO A 56 0.58 -10.64 -5.09
C PRO A 56 1.47 -9.74 -5.96
N GLN A 57 0.95 -9.23 -7.09
CA GLN A 57 1.71 -8.33 -7.97
C GLN A 57 2.06 -7.00 -7.30
N THR A 58 1.12 -6.42 -6.55
CA THR A 58 1.35 -5.20 -5.77
C THR A 58 2.43 -5.44 -4.72
N TRP A 59 2.39 -6.57 -4.01
CA TRP A 59 3.39 -6.94 -3.01
C TRP A 59 4.77 -7.17 -3.62
N GLU A 60 4.86 -7.96 -4.69
CA GLU A 60 6.11 -8.21 -5.40
C GLU A 60 6.78 -6.90 -5.83
N ARG A 61 5.99 -5.96 -6.37
CA ARG A 61 6.50 -4.66 -6.76
C ARG A 61 6.94 -3.82 -5.57
N LEU A 62 6.19 -3.80 -4.47
CA LEU A 62 6.56 -3.09 -3.23
C LEU A 62 7.90 -3.61 -2.70
N GLU A 63 8.08 -4.92 -2.65
CA GLU A 63 9.31 -5.53 -2.16
C GLU A 63 10.50 -5.31 -3.10
N SER A 64 10.27 -5.18 -4.41
CA SER A 64 11.32 -4.89 -5.39
C SER A 64 11.93 -3.49 -5.28
N LEU A 65 11.23 -2.53 -4.66
CA LEU A 65 11.66 -1.14 -4.56
C LEU A 65 12.31 -0.89 -3.21
N GLY A 66 13.65 -0.75 -3.17
CA GLY A 66 14.40 -0.38 -1.97
C GLY A 66 14.02 1.00 -1.49
#